data_AF-A0A9P1FYV9-F1
#
_entry.id   AF-A0A9P1FYV9-F1
#
_cell.length_a   1.000
_cell.length_b   1.000
_cell.length_c   1.000
_cell.angle_alpha   90.00
_cell.angle_beta   90.00
_cell.angle_gamma   90.00
#
_symmetry.space_group_name_H-M   'P 1'
#
loop_
_entity.id
_entity.type
_entity.pdbx_description
1 polymer ?
#
loop_
_entity_poly.entity_id
_entity_poly.type
_entity_poly.pdbx_seq_one_letter_code
_entity_poly.pdbx_strand_id
1 'polypeptide(L)'
;RCFLSQELYRRAIEAADSCLKLDPDHLKALHRRSLAFEAIHSYQAALLDLQALRRLQGLSIETLDQREAALKEKQANVERSTKQEEEDKADDPVGMAMTNVKERFDEICDKYDLRDGDAAGEVADWLTSGEWEVTAKRVAQRFKMEEEDAQVFLAWIAQGLDFKVRNAEAQAEAAAMAPSPSLLDS
;
A
#
# COMPACT_ATOMS: atom_id res chain seq x y z
N ARG A 1 8.58 -6.15 -17.58
CA ARG A 1 9.08 -7.50 -17.96
C ARG A 1 8.57 -8.50 -16.93
N CYS A 2 8.34 -9.76 -17.31
CA CYS A 2 8.35 -10.94 -16.43
C CYS A 2 7.06 -11.52 -15.80
N PHE A 3 5.88 -11.40 -16.42
CA PHE A 3 4.79 -12.35 -16.08
C PHE A 3 5.15 -13.80 -16.47
N LEU A 4 5.74 -13.97 -17.65
CA LEU A 4 6.15 -15.30 -18.15
C LEU A 4 7.18 -16.00 -17.24
N SER A 5 8.16 -15.28 -16.68
CA SER A 5 9.13 -15.92 -15.78
C SER A 5 8.51 -16.31 -14.45
N GLN A 6 7.64 -15.47 -13.88
CA GLN A 6 6.93 -15.79 -12.63
C GLN A 6 6.05 -17.03 -12.79
N GLU A 7 5.35 -17.14 -13.91
CA GLU A 7 4.54 -18.31 -14.23
C GLU A 7 5.40 -19.58 -14.37
N LEU A 8 6.56 -19.48 -15.03
CA LEU A 8 7.50 -20.59 -15.15
C LEU A 8 8.04 -21.06 -13.80
N TYR A 9 8.34 -20.14 -12.86
CA TYR A 9 8.80 -20.51 -11.52
C TYR A 9 7.72 -21.21 -10.71
N ARG A 10 6.45 -20.75 -10.79
CA ARG A 10 5.32 -21.43 -10.13
C ARG A 10 5.14 -22.86 -10.64
N ARG A 11 5.15 -23.04 -11.97
CA ARG A 11 5.08 -24.39 -12.57
C ARG A 11 6.27 -25.26 -12.19
N ALA A 12 7.46 -24.68 -12.05
CA ALA A 12 8.65 -25.41 -11.62
C ALA A 12 8.52 -25.90 -10.17
N ILE A 13 7.89 -25.12 -9.29
CA ILE A 13 7.59 -25.52 -7.90
C ILE A 13 6.61 -26.70 -7.91
N GLU A 14 5.50 -26.60 -8.64
CA GLU A 14 4.50 -27.68 -8.74
C GLU A 14 5.10 -28.99 -9.29
N ALA A 15 5.96 -28.89 -10.29
CA ALA A 15 6.67 -30.03 -10.84
C ALA A 15 7.63 -30.66 -9.81
N ALA A 16 8.38 -29.82 -9.08
CA ALA A 16 9.27 -30.30 -8.03
C ALA A 16 8.50 -30.92 -6.86
N ASP A 17 7.37 -30.36 -6.47
CA ASP A 17 6.48 -30.92 -5.45
C ASP A 17 5.96 -32.29 -5.85
N SER A 18 5.57 -32.45 -7.11
CA SER A 18 5.14 -33.74 -7.66
C SER A 18 6.27 -34.78 -7.59
N CYS A 19 7.51 -34.38 -7.91
CA CYS A 19 8.68 -35.25 -7.74
C CYS A 19 8.91 -35.62 -6.27
N LEU A 20 8.79 -34.66 -5.35
CA LEU A 20 9.02 -34.87 -3.91
C LEU A 20 7.93 -35.69 -3.24
N LYS A 21 6.72 -35.72 -3.79
CA LYS A 21 5.65 -36.66 -3.38
C LYS A 21 5.99 -38.11 -3.73
N LEU A 22 6.71 -38.33 -4.83
CA LEU A 22 7.12 -39.66 -5.28
C LEU A 22 8.42 -40.11 -4.57
N ASP A 23 9.37 -39.19 -4.45
CA ASP A 23 10.67 -39.39 -3.82
C ASP A 23 11.00 -38.18 -2.94
N PRO A 24 10.75 -38.25 -1.62
CA PRO A 24 10.97 -37.12 -0.72
C PRO A 24 12.44 -36.72 -0.59
N ASP A 25 13.36 -37.62 -0.94
CA ASP A 25 14.80 -37.40 -0.84
C ASP A 25 15.42 -36.96 -2.17
N HIS A 26 14.59 -36.55 -3.14
CA HIS A 26 15.03 -36.18 -4.47
C HIS A 26 15.82 -34.86 -4.51
N LEU A 27 17.15 -34.95 -4.39
CA LEU A 27 18.08 -33.83 -4.32
C LEU A 27 17.90 -32.79 -5.44
N LYS A 28 17.70 -33.24 -6.69
CA LYS A 28 17.55 -32.31 -7.83
C LYS A 28 16.24 -31.54 -7.78
N ALA A 29 15.17 -32.13 -7.24
CA ALA A 29 13.89 -31.45 -7.09
C ALA A 29 13.98 -30.42 -5.97
N LEU A 30 14.56 -30.77 -4.82
CA LEU A 30 14.80 -29.83 -3.72
C LEU A 30 15.62 -28.61 -4.20
N HIS A 31 16.70 -28.83 -4.93
CA HIS A 31 17.54 -27.74 -5.43
C HIS A 31 16.83 -26.88 -6.48
N ARG A 32 16.05 -27.48 -7.39
CA ARG A 32 15.27 -26.71 -8.37
C ARG A 32 14.14 -25.92 -7.72
N ARG A 33 13.49 -26.49 -6.71
CA ARG A 33 12.42 -25.86 -5.95
C ARG A 33 12.94 -24.67 -5.15
N SER A 34 14.10 -24.80 -4.50
CA SER A 34 14.75 -23.69 -3.79
C SER A 34 15.06 -22.51 -4.69
N LEU A 35 15.54 -22.76 -5.92
CA LEU A 35 15.81 -21.71 -6.91
C LEU A 35 14.54 -21.02 -7.40
N ALA A 36 13.47 -21.80 -7.62
CA ALA A 36 12.19 -21.24 -8.03
C ALA A 36 11.57 -20.39 -6.90
N PHE A 37 11.68 -20.83 -5.64
CA PHE A 37 11.27 -20.07 -4.47
C PHE A 37 12.06 -18.76 -4.31
N GLU A 38 13.38 -18.80 -4.51
CA GLU A 38 14.23 -17.61 -4.53
C GLU A 38 13.76 -16.60 -5.59
N ALA A 39 13.37 -17.08 -6.78
CA ALA A 39 12.94 -16.24 -7.89
C ALA A 39 11.53 -15.62 -7.71
N ILE A 40 10.68 -16.19 -6.86
CA ILE A 40 9.39 -15.61 -6.47
C ILE A 40 9.44 -14.88 -5.12
N HIS A 41 10.63 -14.58 -4.62
CA HIS A 41 10.88 -13.91 -3.33
C HIS A 41 10.36 -14.67 -2.10
N SER A 42 10.12 -15.98 -2.21
CA SER A 42 9.73 -16.84 -1.10
C SER A 42 10.97 -17.44 -0.42
N TYR A 43 11.78 -16.58 0.20
CA TYR A 43 13.08 -16.98 0.74
C TYR A 43 12.97 -18.01 1.88
N GLN A 44 11.92 -17.94 2.70
CA GLN A 44 11.69 -18.89 3.79
C GLN A 44 11.53 -20.33 3.27
N ALA A 45 10.76 -20.52 2.20
CA ALA A 45 10.56 -21.83 1.59
C ALA A 45 11.86 -22.34 0.94
N ALA A 46 12.61 -21.47 0.28
CA ALA A 46 13.91 -21.80 -0.27
C ALA A 46 14.92 -22.28 0.79
N LEU A 47 14.93 -21.64 1.98
CA LEU A 47 15.80 -22.04 3.09
C LEU A 47 15.47 -23.45 3.62
N LEU A 48 14.19 -23.81 3.70
CA LEU A 48 13.77 -25.16 4.12
C LEU A 48 14.27 -26.24 3.16
N ASP A 49 14.24 -25.96 1.86
CA ASP A 49 14.77 -26.86 0.83
C ASP A 49 16.29 -27.02 0.91
N LEU A 50 17.02 -25.93 1.17
CA LEU A 50 18.47 -25.99 1.41
C LEU A 50 18.81 -26.80 2.67
N GLN A 51 18.02 -26.67 3.74
CA GLN A 51 18.19 -27.48 4.95
C GLN A 51 17.90 -28.96 4.72
N ALA A 52 16.93 -29.29 3.85
CA ALA A 52 16.70 -30.67 3.42
C ALA A 52 17.90 -31.20 2.61
N LEU A 53 18.43 -30.42 1.66
CA LEU A 53 19.63 -30.77 0.90
C LEU A 53 20.86 -30.99 1.80
N ARG A 54 21.01 -30.17 2.86
CA ARG A 54 22.07 -30.34 3.86
C ARG A 54 21.96 -31.68 4.57
N ARG A 55 20.76 -32.03 5.04
CA ARG A 55 20.50 -33.31 5.73
C ARG A 55 20.78 -34.52 4.84
N LEU A 56 20.43 -34.41 3.56
CA LEU A 56 20.63 -35.47 2.56
C LEU A 56 22.04 -35.45 1.93
N GLN A 57 22.95 -34.58 2.39
CA GLN A 57 24.30 -34.40 1.85
C GLN A 57 24.33 -34.18 0.33
N GLY A 58 23.31 -33.51 -0.21
CA GLY A 58 23.15 -33.36 -1.65
C GLY A 58 24.08 -32.35 -2.32
N LEU A 59 24.63 -31.42 -1.52
CA LEU A 59 25.59 -30.40 -1.94
C LEU A 59 26.69 -30.24 -0.87
N SER A 60 27.80 -29.61 -1.27
CA SER A 60 28.84 -29.19 -0.31
C SER A 60 28.25 -28.27 0.75
N ILE A 61 28.62 -28.49 2.01
CA ILE A 61 28.22 -27.69 3.17
C ILE A 61 28.57 -26.21 2.94
N GLU A 62 29.74 -25.93 2.37
CA GLU A 62 30.18 -24.58 2.05
C GLU A 62 29.23 -23.88 1.07
N THR A 63 28.79 -24.58 0.02
CA THR A 63 27.85 -24.04 -0.96
C THR A 63 26.49 -23.77 -0.31
N LEU A 64 26.03 -24.65 0.57
CA LEU A 64 24.76 -24.48 1.28
C LEU A 64 24.82 -23.29 2.24
N ASP A 65 25.90 -23.13 2.99
CA ASP A 65 26.13 -21.98 3.88
C ASP A 65 26.10 -20.65 3.12
N GLN A 66 26.81 -20.58 1.98
CA GLN A 66 26.84 -19.39 1.12
C GLN A 66 25.44 -19.03 0.60
N ARG A 67 24.67 -20.03 0.16
CA ARG A 67 23.30 -19.80 -0.33
C ARG A 67 22.35 -19.39 0.78
N GLU A 68 22.41 -20.03 1.94
CA GLU A 68 21.58 -19.67 3.09
C GLU A 68 21.85 -18.23 3.56
N ALA A 69 23.11 -17.81 3.60
CA ALA A 69 23.48 -16.43 3.93
C ALA A 69 22.91 -15.43 2.91
N ALA A 70 23.06 -15.71 1.61
CA ALA A 70 22.55 -14.86 0.55
C ALA A 70 21.01 -14.73 0.58
N LEU A 71 20.29 -15.82 0.87
CA LEU A 71 18.83 -15.78 0.99
C LEU A 71 18.36 -14.97 2.20
N LYS A 72 19.04 -15.08 3.34
CA LYS A 72 18.74 -14.28 4.54
C LYS A 72 18.95 -12.79 4.31
N GLU A 73 20.01 -12.42 3.60
CA GLU A 73 20.26 -11.02 3.23
C GLU A 73 19.15 -10.49 2.30
N LYS A 74 18.76 -11.25 1.27
CA LYS A 74 17.65 -10.88 0.39
C LYS A 74 16.33 -10.74 1.13
N GLN A 75 16.06 -11.63 2.07
CA GLN A 75 14.88 -11.54 2.93
C GLN A 75 14.90 -10.27 3.78
N ALA A 76 16.02 -9.98 4.45
CA ALA A 76 16.17 -8.79 5.27
C ALA A 76 16.03 -7.49 4.44
N ASN A 77 16.52 -7.48 3.20
CA ASN A 77 16.34 -6.35 2.30
C ASN A 77 14.87 -6.17 1.90
N VAL A 78 14.15 -7.25 1.57
CA VAL A 78 12.71 -7.16 1.28
C VAL A 78 11.95 -6.68 2.51
N GLU A 79 12.23 -7.21 3.70
CA GLU A 79 11.61 -6.75 4.95
C GLU A 79 11.94 -5.29 5.28
N ARG A 80 13.16 -4.83 5.00
CA ARG A 80 13.55 -3.43 5.15
C ARG A 80 12.83 -2.55 4.12
N SER A 81 12.72 -2.99 2.87
CA SER A 81 11.98 -2.27 1.83
C SER A 81 10.49 -2.19 2.14
N THR A 82 9.86 -3.27 2.62
CA THR A 82 8.45 -3.23 3.02
C THR A 82 8.23 -2.33 4.23
N LYS A 83 9.15 -2.36 5.21
CA LYS A 83 9.09 -1.45 6.37
C LYS A 83 9.30 0.00 5.97
N GLN A 84 10.24 0.28 5.08
CA GLN A 84 10.46 1.64 4.56
C GLN A 84 9.25 2.10 3.74
N GLU A 85 8.64 1.23 2.92
CA GLU A 85 7.40 1.56 2.22
C GLU A 85 6.20 1.77 3.17
N GLU A 86 6.16 1.08 4.31
CA GLU A 86 5.17 1.31 5.36
C GLU A 86 5.44 2.61 6.11
N GLU A 87 6.70 2.93 6.42
CA GLU A 87 7.14 4.16 7.09
C GLU A 87 6.98 5.39 6.17
N ASP A 88 7.36 5.31 4.89
CA ASP A 88 7.18 6.39 3.90
C ASP A 88 5.69 6.65 3.63
N LYS A 89 4.83 5.61 3.70
CA LYS A 89 3.37 5.80 3.66
C LYS A 89 2.80 6.30 5.00
N ALA A 90 3.48 6.09 6.11
CA ALA A 90 3.11 6.64 7.42
C ALA A 90 3.56 8.10 7.59
N ASP A 91 4.63 8.52 6.92
CA ASP A 91 5.13 9.90 6.87
C ASP A 91 4.32 10.82 5.92
N ASP A 92 3.39 10.27 5.14
CA ASP A 92 2.27 11.01 4.55
C ASP A 92 0.94 10.65 5.24
N PRO A 93 0.68 11.18 6.45
CA PRO A 93 -0.56 10.95 7.20
C PRO A 93 -1.79 11.49 6.47
N VAL A 94 -1.62 12.32 5.42
CA VAL A 94 -2.71 12.80 4.59
C VAL A 94 -3.09 11.73 3.57
N GLY A 95 -2.13 11.07 2.90
CA GLY A 95 -2.40 10.07 1.85
C GLY A 95 -3.06 8.76 2.32
N MET A 96 -2.62 8.18 3.44
CA MET A 96 -3.20 6.94 4.00
C MET A 96 -4.54 7.16 4.71
N ALA A 97 -4.69 8.26 5.46
CA ALA A 97 -5.97 8.62 6.03
C ALA A 97 -6.98 8.94 4.92
N MET A 98 -6.55 9.63 3.86
CA MET A 98 -7.45 10.00 2.77
C MET A 98 -7.92 8.79 1.96
N THR A 99 -7.16 7.71 1.80
CA THR A 99 -7.63 6.51 1.08
C THR A 99 -8.63 5.68 1.89
N ASN A 100 -8.33 5.38 3.16
CA ASN A 100 -9.28 4.68 4.04
C ASN A 100 -10.53 5.52 4.33
N VAL A 101 -10.39 6.84 4.50
CA VAL A 101 -11.54 7.76 4.72
C VAL A 101 -12.31 7.99 3.41
N LYS A 102 -11.65 8.00 2.24
CA LYS A 102 -12.32 8.04 0.94
C LYS A 102 -13.12 6.79 0.67
N GLU A 103 -12.55 5.61 0.89
CA GLU A 103 -13.28 4.35 0.73
C GLU A 103 -14.51 4.34 1.64
N ARG A 104 -14.36 4.78 2.89
CA ARG A 104 -15.48 4.88 3.83
C ARG A 104 -16.50 5.94 3.40
N PHE A 105 -16.07 7.06 2.82
CA PHE A 105 -16.95 8.06 2.24
C PHE A 105 -17.71 7.53 1.02
N ASP A 106 -17.03 6.82 0.12
CA ASP A 106 -17.61 6.20 -1.08
C ASP A 106 -18.62 5.11 -0.68
N GLU A 107 -18.31 4.30 0.34
CA GLU A 107 -19.22 3.32 0.94
C GLU A 107 -20.47 3.98 1.53
N ILE A 108 -20.32 5.10 2.25
CA ILE A 108 -21.45 5.87 2.79
C ILE A 108 -22.29 6.45 1.65
N CYS A 109 -21.65 7.00 0.62
CA CYS A 109 -22.35 7.53 -0.54
C CYS A 109 -23.16 6.44 -1.26
N ASP A 110 -22.60 5.24 -1.39
CA ASP A 110 -23.29 4.09 -1.99
C ASP A 110 -24.38 3.52 -1.06
N LYS A 111 -24.17 3.51 0.26
CA LYS A 111 -25.15 3.04 1.27
C LYS A 111 -26.41 3.90 1.32
N TYR A 112 -26.27 5.22 1.13
CA TYR A 112 -27.37 6.19 1.26
C TYR A 112 -27.78 6.85 -0.07
N ASP A 113 -27.28 6.35 -1.20
CA ASP A 113 -27.58 6.83 -2.55
C ASP A 113 -27.32 8.35 -2.74
N LEU A 114 -26.21 8.81 -2.15
CA LEU A 114 -25.82 10.23 -2.11
C LEU A 114 -25.01 10.66 -3.34
N ARG A 115 -24.81 9.78 -4.33
CA ARG A 115 -24.04 10.09 -5.55
C ARG A 115 -24.80 10.98 -6.53
N ASP A 116 -26.13 10.92 -6.53
CA ASP A 116 -26.97 11.67 -7.47
C ASP A 116 -27.40 13.06 -6.93
N GLY A 117 -27.30 13.28 -5.62
CA GLY A 117 -27.52 14.57 -4.99
C GLY A 117 -26.19 15.25 -4.70
N ASP A 118 -26.11 16.57 -4.87
CA ASP A 118 -24.93 17.37 -4.50
C ASP A 118 -24.77 17.49 -2.96
N ALA A 119 -24.85 16.36 -2.25
CA ALA A 119 -24.82 16.27 -0.80
C ALA A 119 -23.48 16.77 -0.24
N ALA A 120 -22.39 16.49 -0.96
CA ALA A 120 -21.06 16.97 -0.60
C ALA A 120 -20.93 18.49 -0.77
N GLY A 121 -21.49 19.06 -1.86
CA GLY A 121 -21.54 20.50 -2.08
C GLY A 121 -22.42 21.22 -1.06
N GLU A 122 -23.62 20.70 -0.78
CA GLU A 122 -24.54 21.27 0.23
C GLU A 122 -23.86 21.37 1.60
N VAL A 123 -23.15 20.33 2.05
CA VAL A 123 -22.45 20.34 3.34
C VAL A 123 -21.22 21.25 3.31
N ALA A 124 -20.52 21.36 2.17
CA ALA A 124 -19.41 22.30 2.02
C ALA A 124 -19.87 23.76 2.10
N ASP A 125 -21.02 24.09 1.50
CA ASP A 125 -21.65 25.40 1.57
C ASP A 125 -22.05 25.75 3.00
N TRP A 126 -22.58 24.77 3.75
CA TRP A 126 -22.90 24.98 5.16
C TRP A 126 -21.67 25.32 6.00
N LEU A 127 -20.57 24.60 5.80
CA LEU A 127 -19.31 24.84 6.51
C LEU A 127 -18.69 26.20 6.16
N THR A 128 -18.85 26.66 4.92
CA THR A 128 -18.27 27.93 4.45
C THR A 128 -19.16 29.15 4.68
N SER A 129 -20.48 28.96 4.84
CA SER A 129 -21.43 30.05 5.10
C SER A 129 -21.16 30.80 6.41
N GLY A 130 -20.55 30.14 7.41
CA GLY A 130 -20.23 30.73 8.71
C GLY A 130 -21.43 31.13 9.56
N GLU A 131 -22.65 30.81 9.11
CA GLU A 131 -23.90 31.31 9.70
C GLU A 131 -24.37 30.44 10.88
N TRP A 132 -23.92 29.17 10.94
CA TRP A 132 -24.28 28.22 12.00
C TRP A 132 -23.27 27.07 12.13
N GLU A 133 -23.24 26.42 13.30
CA GLU A 133 -22.35 25.29 13.59
C GLU A 133 -22.87 23.98 12.98
N VAL A 134 -22.14 23.44 12.00
CA VAL A 134 -22.47 22.16 11.34
C VAL A 134 -22.03 21.01 12.24
N THR A 135 -22.99 20.20 12.69
CA THR A 135 -22.75 19.03 13.54
C THR A 135 -23.17 17.74 12.84
N ALA A 136 -22.50 16.63 13.17
CA ALA A 136 -22.79 15.31 12.59
C ALA A 136 -24.25 14.89 12.77
N LYS A 137 -24.87 15.21 13.91
CA LYS A 137 -26.31 14.94 14.16
C LYS A 137 -27.22 15.60 13.13
N ARG A 138 -26.90 16.81 12.69
CA ARG A 138 -27.71 17.55 11.73
C ARG A 138 -27.57 16.98 10.32
N VAL A 139 -26.35 16.57 9.95
CA VAL A 139 -26.07 15.85 8.71
C VAL A 139 -26.79 14.49 8.71
N ALA A 140 -26.71 13.74 9.80
CA ALA A 140 -27.42 12.48 10.00
C ALA A 140 -28.93 12.63 9.79
N GLN A 141 -29.54 13.65 10.39
CA GLN A 141 -30.97 13.94 10.23
C GLN A 141 -31.35 14.37 8.80
N ARG A 142 -30.51 15.20 8.14
CA ARG A 142 -30.78 15.69 6.78
C ARG A 142 -30.80 14.56 5.75
N PHE A 143 -29.81 13.68 5.82
CA PHE A 143 -29.58 12.61 4.85
C PHE A 143 -30.10 11.25 5.33
N LYS A 144 -30.77 11.21 6.50
CA LYS A 144 -31.30 9.99 7.12
C LYS A 144 -30.25 8.88 7.25
N MET A 145 -29.02 9.26 7.60
CA MET A 145 -27.89 8.36 7.81
C MET A 145 -27.59 8.19 9.30
N GLU A 146 -26.80 7.18 9.63
CA GLU A 146 -26.32 6.94 11.00
C GLU A 146 -25.39 8.06 11.48
N GLU A 147 -25.37 8.34 12.78
CA GLU A 147 -24.56 9.42 13.35
C GLU A 147 -23.05 9.20 13.15
N GLU A 148 -22.61 7.94 13.21
CA GLU A 148 -21.22 7.54 12.94
C GLU A 148 -20.83 7.77 11.48
N ASP A 149 -21.72 7.40 10.54
CA ASP A 149 -21.51 7.64 9.10
C ASP A 149 -21.50 9.14 8.79
N ALA A 150 -22.38 9.91 9.43
CA ALA A 150 -22.40 11.37 9.28
C ALA A 150 -21.13 12.06 9.79
N GLN A 151 -20.48 11.51 10.84
CA GLN A 151 -19.20 12.03 11.33
C GLN A 151 -18.10 11.84 10.28
N VAL A 152 -18.00 10.66 9.68
CA VAL A 152 -17.02 10.37 8.62
C VAL A 152 -17.28 11.23 7.39
N PHE A 153 -18.55 11.34 6.98
CA PHE A 153 -18.99 12.16 5.85
C PHE A 153 -18.65 13.64 6.04
N LEU A 154 -18.95 14.20 7.22
CA LEU A 154 -18.64 15.59 7.57
C LEU A 154 -17.13 15.83 7.65
N ALA A 155 -16.39 14.92 8.28
CA ALA A 155 -14.93 15.02 8.41
C ALA A 155 -14.23 15.05 7.06
N TRP A 156 -14.67 14.21 6.11
CA TRP A 156 -14.16 14.19 4.74
C TRP A 156 -14.30 15.54 4.03
N ILE A 157 -15.49 16.15 4.12
CA ILE A 157 -15.79 17.42 3.46
C ILE A 157 -15.01 18.57 4.11
N ALA A 158 -14.95 18.59 5.45
CA ALA A 158 -14.16 19.57 6.19
C ALA A 158 -12.66 19.48 5.84
N GLN A 159 -12.11 18.26 5.73
CA GLN A 159 -10.72 18.03 5.35
C GLN A 159 -10.43 18.48 3.91
N GLY A 160 -11.37 18.25 2.98
CA GLY A 160 -11.27 18.75 1.62
C GLY A 160 -11.28 20.29 1.52
N LEU A 161 -12.02 20.97 2.38
CA LEU A 161 -12.02 22.43 2.48
C LEU A 161 -10.71 22.96 3.08
N ASP A 162 -10.23 22.36 4.16
CA ASP A 162 -8.97 22.74 4.81
C ASP A 162 -7.77 22.57 3.86
N PHE A 163 -7.76 21.51 3.05
CA PHE A 163 -6.76 21.31 2.00
C PHE A 163 -6.78 22.43 0.94
N LYS A 164 -7.98 22.83 0.48
CA LYS A 164 -8.12 23.95 -0.46
C LYS A 164 -7.60 25.26 0.14
N VAL A 165 -7.87 25.53 1.41
CA VAL A 165 -7.38 26.72 2.12
C VAL A 165 -5.85 26.68 2.21
N ARG A 166 -5.26 25.60 2.73
CA ARG A 166 -3.80 25.45 2.85
C ARG A 166 -3.08 25.56 1.51
N ASN A 167 -3.65 24.98 0.45
CA ASN A 167 -3.06 25.08 -0.88
C ASN A 167 -3.14 26.51 -1.45
N ALA A 168 -4.23 27.25 -1.17
CA ALA A 168 -4.35 28.65 -1.55
C ALA A 168 -3.36 29.54 -0.77
N GLU A 169 -3.16 29.29 0.52
CA GLU A 169 -2.18 29.99 1.35
C GLU A 169 -0.75 29.70 0.87
N ALA A 170 -0.40 28.43 0.64
CA ALA A 170 0.91 28.04 0.12
C ALA A 170 1.19 28.64 -1.28
N GLN A 171 0.17 28.75 -2.15
CA GLN A 171 0.31 29.43 -3.44
C GLN A 171 0.49 30.95 -3.28
N ALA A 172 -0.22 31.59 -2.36
CA ALA A 172 -0.07 33.02 -2.08
C ALA A 172 1.32 33.33 -1.49
N GLU A 173 1.82 32.47 -0.60
CA GLU A 173 3.15 32.60 0.00
C GLU A 173 4.27 32.36 -1.02
N ALA A 174 4.12 31.36 -1.90
CA ALA A 174 5.03 31.12 -3.01
C ALA A 174 5.05 32.29 -4.02
N ALA A 175 3.90 32.90 -4.29
CA ALA A 175 3.80 34.09 -5.15
C ALA A 175 4.40 35.34 -4.50
N ALA A 176 4.26 35.50 -3.18
CA ALA A 176 4.87 36.59 -2.43
C ALA A 176 6.40 36.46 -2.30
N MET A 177 6.92 35.23 -2.33
CA MET A 177 8.36 34.95 -2.21
C MET A 177 9.08 34.85 -3.57
N ALA A 178 8.37 35.03 -4.69
CA ALA A 178 8.96 35.10 -6.02
C ALA A 178 9.69 36.45 -6.22
N PRO A 179 11.00 36.48 -6.55
CA PRO A 179 11.73 37.72 -6.73
C PRO A 179 11.18 38.49 -7.94
N SER A 180 10.87 39.77 -7.74
CA SER A 180 10.44 40.70 -8.77
C SER A 180 11.35 40.61 -10.00
N PRO A 181 10.83 40.41 -11.22
CA PRO A 181 11.67 40.38 -12.40
C PRO A 181 12.32 41.75 -12.55
N SER A 182 13.63 41.81 -12.29
CA SER A 182 14.42 43.01 -12.50
C SER A 182 14.28 43.39 -13.98
N LEU A 183 13.62 44.52 -14.22
CA LEU A 183 13.61 45.21 -15.50
C LEU A 183 15.07 45.44 -15.89
N LEU A 184 15.58 44.56 -16.75
CA LEU A 184 16.78 44.80 -17.53
C LEU A 184 16.38 45.84 -18.58
N ASP A 185 16.40 47.10 -18.16
CA ASP A 185 16.47 48.25 -19.06
C ASP A 185 17.79 48.11 -19.84
N SER A 186 17.66 48.16 -21.17
CA SER A 186 18.70 47.85 -22.16
C SER A 186 19.45 49.09 -22.62
#